data_AF-A0A939YXL5-F1
#
_entry.id   AF-A0A939YXL5-F1
#
_cell.length_a   1.000
_cell.length_b   1.000
_cell.length_c   1.000
_cell.angle_alpha   90.00
_cell.angle_beta   90.00
_cell.angle_gamma   90.00
#
_symmetry.space_group_name_H-M   'P 1'
#
loop_
_entity.id
_entity.type
_entity.pdbx_description
1 polymer ?
#
loop_
_entity_poly.entity_id
_entity_poly.type
_entity_poly.pdbx_seq_one_letter_code
_entity_poly.pdbx_strand_id
1 'polypeptide(L)'
;TYVTGTLHFDNGAIGTIFTTFDVYYPFQARLEIYGEKGTIFAPDPNGFGGPVKLFRPGDKEPVEMPLAFDYAENSRALGLADMAKALETGRFCRTDYRQTQHVLEILTAFEKSSDAGTVWPIGTHYERQPAMKNNPVHGVLD
;
A
#
# COMPACT_ATOMS: atom_id res chain seq x y z
N THR A 1 11.46 -10.63 17.00
CA THR A 1 10.66 -9.49 17.51
C THR A 1 9.49 -9.25 16.59
N TYR A 2 8.31 -8.83 17.07
CA TYR A 2 7.16 -8.55 16.21
C TYR A 2 6.38 -7.32 16.68
N VAL A 3 5.66 -6.67 15.76
CA VAL A 3 4.67 -5.64 16.03
C VAL A 3 3.35 -6.10 15.44
N THR A 4 2.29 -6.01 16.23
CA THR A 4 0.91 -6.28 15.81
C THR A 4 0.05 -5.07 16.12
N GLY A 5 -0.98 -4.84 15.31
CA GLY A 5 -1.88 -3.73 15.53
C GLY A 5 -3.16 -3.82 14.73
N THR A 6 -4.17 -3.08 15.19
CA THR A 6 -5.44 -2.90 14.49
C THR A 6 -5.62 -1.42 14.18
N LEU A 7 -6.06 -1.13 12.96
CA LEU A 7 -6.30 0.20 12.42
C LEU A 7 -7.78 0.35 12.13
N HIS A 8 -8.36 1.48 12.53
CA HIS A 8 -9.72 1.88 12.20
C HIS A 8 -9.64 3.02 11.19
N PHE A 9 -10.09 2.79 9.96
CA PHE A 9 -10.06 3.79 8.90
C PHE A 9 -11.29 4.70 8.97
N ASP A 10 -11.18 5.92 8.45
CA ASP A 10 -12.26 6.93 8.44
C ASP A 10 -13.56 6.42 7.77
N ASN A 11 -13.45 5.50 6.82
CA ASN A 11 -14.58 4.88 6.13
C ASN A 11 -15.19 3.67 6.87
N GLY A 12 -14.73 3.38 8.09
CA GLY A 12 -15.18 2.25 8.91
C GLY A 12 -14.52 0.91 8.59
N ALA A 13 -13.62 0.85 7.61
CA ALA A 13 -12.83 -0.35 7.37
C ALA A 13 -11.89 -0.61 8.56
N ILE A 14 -11.60 -1.88 8.81
CA ILE A 14 -10.64 -2.31 9.84
C ILE A 14 -9.48 -3.00 9.15
N GLY A 15 -8.26 -2.59 9.48
CA GLY A 15 -7.04 -3.25 9.06
C GLY A 15 -6.35 -3.92 10.24
N THR A 16 -5.80 -5.11 10.02
CA THR A 16 -4.91 -5.76 11.00
C THR A 16 -3.53 -5.88 10.37
N ILE A 17 -2.51 -5.45 11.11
CA ILE A 17 -1.12 -5.56 10.68
C ILE A 17 -0.38 -6.50 11.63
N PHE A 18 0.44 -7.36 11.05
CA PHE A 18 1.42 -8.17 11.77
C PHE A 18 2.74 -8.09 11.02
N THR A 19 3.76 -7.55 11.69
CA THR A 19 5.14 -7.48 11.19
C THR A 19 6.04 -8.22 12.14
N THR A 20 7.00 -8.95 11.61
CA THR A 20 7.90 -9.79 12.40
C THR A 20 9.31 -9.76 11.83
N PHE A 21 10.29 -9.88 12.71
CA PHE A 21 11.72 -9.85 12.43
C PHE A 21 12.37 -11.11 13.01
N ASP A 22 13.37 -11.64 12.29
CA ASP A 22 14.17 -12.83 12.65
C ASP A 22 13.34 -14.11 12.86
N VAL A 23 12.46 -14.41 11.91
CA VAL A 23 11.65 -15.65 11.92
C VAL A 23 12.02 -16.57 10.76
N TYR A 24 12.01 -17.89 11.03
CA TYR A 24 12.09 -18.91 9.99
C TYR A 24 10.74 -19.04 9.29
N TYR A 25 10.54 -18.25 8.25
CA TYR A 25 9.28 -18.24 7.50
C TYR A 25 9.56 -18.31 5.99
N PRO A 26 9.13 -19.37 5.28
CA PRO A 26 9.46 -19.59 3.88
C PRO A 26 8.54 -18.83 2.91
N PHE A 27 7.56 -18.08 3.43
CA PHE A 27 6.59 -17.32 2.64
C PHE A 27 6.72 -15.82 2.96
N GLN A 28 6.14 -14.95 2.14
CA GLN A 28 6.24 -13.50 2.29
C GLN A 28 4.96 -12.87 2.86
N ALA A 29 5.03 -11.56 3.12
CA ALA A 29 3.94 -10.77 3.64
C ALA A 29 2.68 -10.90 2.75
N ARG A 30 1.52 -10.96 3.39
CA ARG A 30 0.22 -11.09 2.73
C ARG A 30 -0.54 -9.79 2.92
N LEU A 31 -0.95 -9.17 1.82
CA LEU A 31 -1.96 -8.12 1.85
C LEU A 31 -3.22 -8.69 1.22
N GLU A 32 -4.24 -8.87 2.07
CA GLU A 32 -5.56 -9.34 1.66
C GLU A 32 -6.58 -8.24 1.92
N ILE A 33 -7.40 -7.95 0.93
CA ILE A 33 -8.46 -6.94 1.03
C ILE A 33 -9.79 -7.66 0.83
N TYR A 34 -10.58 -7.71 1.90
CA TYR A 34 -11.91 -8.30 1.88
C TYR A 34 -12.94 -7.22 1.61
N GLY A 35 -13.71 -7.41 0.55
CA GLY A 35 -14.83 -6.54 0.20
C GLY A 35 -16.11 -7.35 0.00
N GLU A 36 -17.22 -6.63 -0.07
CA GLU A 36 -18.56 -7.22 -0.30
C GLU A 36 -18.62 -8.08 -1.57
N LYS A 37 -17.86 -7.70 -2.61
CA LYS A 37 -17.90 -8.33 -3.94
C LYS A 37 -16.82 -9.40 -4.14
N GLY A 38 -15.97 -9.65 -3.15
CA GLY A 38 -14.86 -10.59 -3.25
C GLY A 38 -13.62 -10.15 -2.48
N THR A 39 -12.58 -10.95 -2.62
CA THR A 39 -11.28 -10.78 -1.94
C THR A 39 -10.18 -10.54 -2.95
N ILE A 40 -9.35 -9.54 -2.70
CA ILE A 40 -8.12 -9.29 -3.43
C ILE A 40 -6.95 -9.83 -2.62
N PHE A 41 -6.08 -10.61 -3.26
CA PHE A 41 -4.79 -11.02 -2.75
C PHE A 41 -3.72 -10.24 -3.50
N ALA A 42 -3.02 -9.35 -2.80
CA ALA A 42 -1.92 -8.61 -3.38
C ALA A 42 -0.62 -9.43 -3.32
N PRO A 43 0.31 -9.22 -4.27
CA PRO A 43 1.62 -9.86 -4.26
C PRO A 43 2.50 -9.33 -3.11
N ASP A 44 3.67 -9.93 -2.95
CA ASP A 44 4.69 -9.46 -2.02
C ASP A 44 4.99 -7.97 -2.22
N PRO A 45 4.82 -7.12 -1.18
CA PRO A 45 5.07 -5.68 -1.29
C PRO A 45 6.56 -5.32 -1.47
N ASN A 46 7.49 -6.28 -1.33
CA ASN A 46 8.90 -6.04 -1.67
C ASN A 46 9.18 -6.21 -3.18
N GLY A 47 8.25 -6.81 -3.91
CA GLY A 47 8.27 -6.92 -5.36
C GLY A 47 7.69 -5.70 -6.06
N PHE A 48 7.74 -5.72 -7.39
CA PHE A 48 7.13 -4.71 -8.28
C PHE A 48 5.99 -5.29 -9.12
N GLY A 49 5.99 -6.61 -9.29
CA GLY A 49 5.09 -7.34 -10.15
C GLY A 49 4.08 -8.17 -9.37
N GLY A 50 3.34 -8.95 -10.14
CA GLY A 50 2.21 -9.76 -9.69
C GLY A 50 2.61 -11.10 -9.05
N PRO A 51 1.62 -12.02 -8.93
CA PRO A 51 0.23 -11.84 -9.37
C PRO A 51 -0.64 -11.12 -8.34
N VAL A 52 -1.54 -10.26 -8.83
CA VAL A 52 -2.74 -9.87 -8.07
C VAL A 52 -3.79 -10.92 -8.35
N LYS A 53 -4.39 -11.51 -7.31
CA LYS A 53 -5.47 -12.50 -7.48
C LYS A 53 -6.78 -11.96 -6.95
N LEU A 54 -7.87 -12.33 -7.60
CA LEU A 54 -9.22 -11.94 -7.23
C LEU A 54 -10.08 -13.18 -7.04
N PHE A 55 -10.80 -13.23 -5.94
CA PHE A 55 -11.72 -14.31 -5.63
C PHE A 55 -13.11 -13.75 -5.36
N ARG A 56 -14.09 -14.16 -6.17
CA ARG A 56 -15.49 -13.70 -6.10
C ARG A 56 -16.43 -14.86 -5.81
N PRO A 57 -17.66 -14.56 -5.34
CA PRO A 57 -18.71 -15.58 -5.26
C PRO A 57 -18.93 -16.28 -6.60
N GLY A 58 -18.82 -17.60 -6.62
CA GLY A 58 -18.95 -18.44 -7.81
C GLY A 58 -17.62 -18.89 -8.44
N ASP A 59 -16.50 -18.27 -8.07
CA ASP A 59 -15.18 -18.75 -8.47
C ASP A 59 -14.83 -20.06 -7.76
N LYS A 60 -14.22 -21.01 -8.47
CA LYS A 60 -13.71 -22.25 -7.86
C LYS A 60 -12.38 -22.04 -7.14
N GLU A 61 -11.57 -21.10 -7.64
CA GLU A 61 -10.25 -20.74 -7.15
C GLU A 61 -9.96 -19.25 -7.47
N PRO A 62 -9.04 -18.59 -6.75
CA PRO A 62 -8.66 -17.22 -7.06
C PRO A 62 -8.12 -17.07 -8.48
N VAL A 63 -8.65 -16.10 -9.22
CA VAL A 63 -8.28 -15.81 -10.60
C VAL A 63 -7.16 -14.76 -10.64
N GLU A 64 -6.11 -15.01 -11.41
CA GLU A 64 -5.05 -14.03 -11.63
C GLU A 64 -5.54 -12.87 -12.50
N MET A 65 -5.29 -11.65 -12.04
CA MET A 65 -5.66 -10.43 -12.75
C MET A 65 -4.45 -9.89 -13.53
N PRO A 66 -4.63 -9.49 -14.80
CA PRO A 66 -3.54 -8.89 -15.56
C PRO A 66 -3.11 -7.56 -14.92
N LEU A 67 -1.81 -7.31 -14.87
CA LEU A 67 -1.27 -6.03 -14.45
C LEU A 67 -1.57 -4.99 -15.54
N ALA A 68 -2.41 -4.01 -15.19
CA ALA A 68 -2.94 -3.03 -16.15
C ALA A 68 -2.07 -1.76 -16.28
N PHE A 69 -0.99 -1.63 -15.50
CA PHE A 69 -0.16 -0.44 -15.45
C PHE A 69 1.31 -0.80 -15.73
N ASP A 70 2.06 0.18 -16.24
CA ASP A 70 3.51 0.10 -16.39
C ASP A 70 4.22 -0.13 -15.05
N TYR A 71 5.52 -0.46 -15.13
CA TYR A 71 6.44 -0.58 -13.98
C TYR A 71 6.24 -1.82 -13.11
N ALA A 72 5.88 -2.96 -13.72
CA ALA A 72 5.81 -4.27 -13.06
C ALA A 72 7.21 -4.86 -12.70
N GLU A 73 8.28 -4.20 -13.13
CA GLU A 73 9.66 -4.57 -12.87
C GLU A 73 10.34 -3.57 -11.93
N ASN A 74 11.59 -3.86 -11.58
CA ASN A 74 12.38 -3.04 -10.68
C ASN A 74 12.51 -1.59 -11.16
N SER A 75 11.67 -0.71 -10.61
CA SER A 75 11.47 0.66 -11.08
C SER A 75 11.95 1.66 -10.03
N ARG A 76 13.19 1.49 -9.57
CA ARG A 76 13.84 2.46 -8.69
C ARG A 76 13.88 3.83 -9.35
N ALA A 77 13.83 4.87 -8.52
CA ALA A 77 13.73 6.28 -8.92
C ALA A 77 12.43 6.69 -9.63
N LEU A 78 11.40 5.83 -9.73
CA LEU A 78 10.10 6.21 -10.27
C LEU A 78 9.46 7.39 -9.51
N GLY A 79 9.54 7.38 -8.17
CA GLY A 79 9.10 8.51 -7.35
C GLY A 79 9.91 9.79 -7.56
N LEU A 80 11.21 9.68 -7.88
CA LEU A 80 12.06 10.82 -8.21
C LEU A 80 11.70 11.40 -9.59
N ALA A 81 11.43 10.54 -10.57
CA ALA A 81 10.95 10.94 -11.88
C ALA A 81 9.57 11.61 -11.79
N ASP A 82 8.65 11.08 -10.96
CA ASP A 82 7.36 11.72 -10.68
C ASP A 82 7.53 13.09 -10.05
N MET A 83 8.48 13.24 -9.11
CA MET A 83 8.80 14.52 -8.50
C MET A 83 9.33 15.53 -9.54
N ALA A 84 10.25 15.13 -10.42
CA ALA A 84 10.75 16.00 -11.48
C ALA A 84 9.60 16.48 -12.39
N LYS A 85 8.72 15.55 -12.80
CA LYS A 85 7.55 15.87 -13.62
C LYS A 85 6.55 16.79 -12.90
N ALA A 86 6.35 16.57 -11.60
CA ALA A 86 5.49 17.40 -10.78
C ALA A 86 6.00 18.85 -10.69
N LEU A 87 7.32 19.03 -10.52
CA LEU A 87 7.96 20.34 -10.52
C LEU A 87 7.83 21.05 -11.87
N GLU A 88 8.01 20.34 -12.98
CA GLU A 88 7.85 20.90 -14.33
C GLU A 88 6.41 21.34 -14.63
N THR A 89 5.42 20.57 -14.17
CA THR A 89 4.00 20.77 -14.51
C THR A 89 3.20 21.53 -13.45
N GLY A 90 3.78 21.80 -12.28
CA GLY A 90 3.14 22.50 -11.18
C GLY A 90 2.10 21.67 -10.41
N ARG A 91 2.03 20.35 -10.62
CA ARG A 91 1.18 19.46 -9.80
C ARG A 91 1.89 19.04 -8.52
N PHE A 92 1.15 18.51 -7.56
CA PHE A 92 1.76 17.84 -6.40
C PHE A 92 2.47 16.55 -6.81
N CYS A 93 3.56 16.23 -6.11
CA CYS A 93 4.21 14.92 -6.20
C CYS A 93 3.26 13.86 -5.62
N ARG A 94 3.18 12.69 -6.24
CA ARG A 94 2.29 11.62 -5.78
C ARG A 94 2.70 11.06 -4.42
N THR A 95 4.01 10.97 -4.20
CA THR A 95 4.64 10.45 -2.98
C THR A 95 5.45 11.56 -2.32
N ASP A 96 4.78 12.50 -1.67
CA ASP A 96 5.44 13.60 -0.97
C ASP A 96 5.62 13.32 0.54
N TYR A 97 6.21 14.30 1.23
CA TYR A 97 6.50 14.20 2.65
C TYR A 97 5.26 14.03 3.55
N ARG A 98 4.07 14.43 3.09
CA ARG A 98 2.82 14.34 3.87
C ARG A 98 2.41 12.88 4.02
N GLN A 99 2.55 12.09 2.95
CA GLN A 99 2.35 10.64 3.01
C GLN A 99 3.37 10.00 3.96
N THR A 100 4.66 10.36 3.87
CA THR A 100 5.70 9.82 4.75
C THR A 100 5.43 10.16 6.22
N GLN A 101 5.03 11.40 6.50
CA GLN A 101 4.67 11.85 7.84
C GLN A 101 3.51 11.04 8.40
N HIS A 102 2.45 10.82 7.61
CA HIS A 102 1.29 10.06 8.04
C HIS A 102 1.63 8.59 8.34
N VAL A 103 2.42 7.95 7.47
CA VAL A 103 2.90 6.58 7.70
C VAL A 103 3.75 6.52 8.98
N LEU A 104 4.66 7.47 9.18
CA LEU A 104 5.49 7.51 10.39
C LEU A 104 4.64 7.67 11.66
N GLU A 105 3.62 8.52 11.63
CA GLU A 105 2.70 8.66 12.76
C GLU A 105 2.01 7.33 13.08
N ILE A 106 1.46 6.64 12.07
CA ILE A 106 0.82 5.33 12.24
C ILE A 106 1.79 4.32 12.86
N LEU A 107 3.02 4.22 12.34
CA LEU A 107 4.02 3.27 12.83
C LEU A 107 4.34 3.53 14.32
N THR A 108 4.55 4.79 14.69
CA THR A 108 4.82 5.15 16.10
C THR A 108 3.57 5.06 17.00
N ALA A 109 2.38 5.18 16.43
CA ALA A 109 1.13 5.08 17.17
C ALA A 109 0.88 3.66 17.72
N PHE A 110 1.38 2.62 17.06
CA PHE A 110 1.29 1.25 17.59
C PHE A 110 2.01 1.12 18.93
N GLU A 111 3.23 1.66 19.04
CA GLU A 111 4.00 1.64 20.29
C GLU A 111 3.31 2.50 21.37
N LYS A 112 2.90 3.72 21.02
CA LYS A 112 2.17 4.62 21.96
C LYS A 112 0.87 3.99 22.48
N SER A 113 0.11 3.35 21.59
CA SER A 113 -1.12 2.60 21.91
C SER A 113 -0.82 1.46 22.88
N SER A 114 0.23 0.69 22.61
CA SER A 114 0.68 -0.42 23.47
C SER A 114 1.10 0.06 24.86
N ASP A 115 1.92 1.10 24.95
CA ASP A 115 2.42 1.65 26.22
C ASP A 115 1.28 2.27 27.06
N ALA A 116 0.32 2.92 26.40
CA ALA A 116 -0.81 3.55 27.07
C ALA A 116 -1.97 2.57 27.36
N GLY A 117 -1.97 1.37 26.74
CA GLY A 117 -3.05 0.39 26.87
C GLY A 117 -4.40 0.87 26.34
N THR A 118 -4.41 1.79 25.37
CA THR A 118 -5.63 2.42 24.84
C THR A 118 -5.51 2.69 23.34
N VAL A 119 -6.65 2.90 22.67
CA VAL A 119 -6.67 3.31 21.27
C VAL A 119 -6.00 4.67 21.13
N TRP A 120 -4.95 4.73 20.30
CA TRP A 120 -4.23 5.96 20.04
C TRP A 120 -4.82 6.73 18.85
N PRO A 121 -5.20 8.01 18.99
CA PRO A 121 -5.71 8.80 17.88
C PRO A 121 -4.60 9.20 16.91
N ILE A 122 -4.91 9.21 15.61
CA ILE A 122 -4.03 9.70 14.55
C ILE A 122 -4.42 11.14 14.23
N GLY A 123 -3.47 12.07 14.31
CA GLY A 123 -3.71 13.50 14.10
C GLY A 123 -3.48 13.97 12.65
N THR A 124 -2.61 13.30 11.90
CA THR A 124 -2.39 13.59 10.48
C THR A 124 -3.43 12.88 9.61
N HIS A 125 -3.62 13.38 8.39
CA HIS A 125 -4.53 12.79 7.41
C HIS A 125 -3.80 12.59 6.08
N TYR A 126 -4.12 11.51 5.38
CA TYR A 126 -3.59 11.21 4.06
C TYR A 126 -4.61 11.48 2.96
N GLU A 127 -4.35 12.53 2.16
CA GLU A 127 -5.09 12.80 0.94
C GLU A 127 -4.42 12.11 -0.24
N ARG A 128 -5.08 11.08 -0.77
CA ARG A 128 -4.56 10.29 -1.88
C ARG A 128 -4.47 11.14 -3.15
N GLN A 129 -3.24 11.31 -3.65
CA GLN A 129 -2.99 11.94 -4.95
C GLN A 129 -3.46 11.06 -6.12
N PRO A 130 -3.73 11.62 -7.31
CA PRO A 130 -4.12 10.85 -8.48
C PRO A 130 -3.13 9.73 -8.79
N ALA A 131 -3.63 8.53 -9.11
CA ALA A 131 -2.78 7.43 -9.58
C ALA A 131 -2.04 7.82 -10.87
N MET A 132 -0.93 7.13 -11.17
CA MET A 132 -0.30 7.24 -12.50
C MET A 132 -1.29 6.80 -13.57
N LYS A 133 -1.34 7.55 -14.67
CA LYS A 133 -2.14 7.14 -15.83
C LYS A 133 -1.41 5.99 -16.54
N ASN A 134 -2.19 5.05 -17.08
CA ASN A 134 -1.66 4.07 -18.00
C ASN A 134 -1.33 4.78 -19.32
N ASN A 135 -0.05 5.07 -19.57
CA ASN A 135 0.40 5.81 -20.74
C ASN A 135 0.65 4.83 -21.90
N PRO A 136 0.18 5.12 -23.13
CA PRO A 136 0.54 4.31 -24.30
C PRO A 136 2.05 4.28 -24.58
N VAL A 137 2.82 5.25 -24.07
CA VAL A 137 4.28 5.31 -24.24
C VAL A 137 4.98 5.00 -22.92
N HIS A 138 5.70 3.88 -22.90
CA HIS A 138 6.47 3.44 -21.75
C HIS A 138 7.55 4.46 -21.34
N GLY A 139 7.74 4.64 -20.04
CA GLY A 139 8.76 5.53 -19.47
C GLY A 139 8.41 7.03 -19.50
N VAL A 140 7.28 7.42 -20.10
CA VAL A 140 6.79 8.80 -20.08
C VAL A 140 5.78 8.95 -18.96
N LEU A 141 6.15 9.73 -17.94
CA LEU A 141 5.23 10.08 -16.85
C LEU A 141 4.29 11.22 -17.26
N ASP A 142 3.07 11.16 -16.74
CA ASP A 142 2.04 12.17 -16.93
C ASP A 142 2.24 13.44 -16.08
#